data_AF-A0A1L6TGC4-F1
#
_entry.id   AF-A0A1L6TGC4-F1
#
_cell.length_a   1.000
_cell.length_b   1.000
_cell.length_c   1.000
_cell.angle_alpha   90.00
_cell.angle_beta   90.00
_cell.angle_gamma   90.00
#
_symmetry.space_group_name_H-M   'P 1'
#
loop_
_entity.id
_entity.type
_entity.pdbx_description
1 polymer ?
#
loop_
_entity_poly.entity_id
_entity_poly.type
_entity_poly.pdbx_seq_one_letter_code
_entity_poly.pdbx_strand_id
1 'polypeptide(L)'
;MYIQNYTLVIKQILKQLKVGGTIICEEPDLSTNFCNPSHTAYDESLHLFRSLGKAKKMNFKIGAELHTLFIELGLKITDMQFFQPVLMDEERKRFMDLSIFSARNDCIEYGLISSARFDALIDSLKKLAADDGYYFAIARQTHISAIKF
;
A
#
# COMPACT_ATOMS: atom_id res chain seq x y z
N MET A 1 -5.04 -1.14 4.73
CA MET A 1 -5.48 -1.17 3.31
C MET A 1 -6.70 -2.07 3.00
N TYR A 2 -6.99 -3.12 3.78
CA TYR A 2 -8.05 -4.10 3.47
C TYR A 2 -9.47 -3.69 3.91
N ILE A 3 -9.58 -2.55 4.60
CA ILE A 3 -10.84 -1.98 5.03
C ILE A 3 -11.46 -1.23 3.85
N GLN A 4 -12.66 -1.63 3.42
CA GLN A 4 -13.36 -0.98 2.31
C GLN A 4 -13.96 0.38 2.70
N ASN A 5 -14.31 0.57 3.98
CA ASN A 5 -14.90 1.82 4.48
C ASN A 5 -14.18 2.32 5.73
N TYR A 6 -13.05 2.99 5.49
CA TYR A 6 -12.20 3.55 6.55
C TYR A 6 -12.94 4.52 7.46
N THR A 7 -13.76 5.41 6.88
CA THR A 7 -14.55 6.38 7.64
C THR A 7 -15.49 5.68 8.61
N LEU A 8 -16.19 4.63 8.18
CA LEU A 8 -17.09 3.88 9.06
C LEU A 8 -16.33 3.19 10.20
N VAL A 9 -15.21 2.54 9.89
CA VAL A 9 -14.40 1.84 10.90
C VAL A 9 -13.83 2.81 11.93
N ILE A 10 -13.27 3.95 11.50
CA ILE A 10 -12.76 4.95 12.44
C ILE A 10 -13.92 5.52 13.27
N LYS A 11 -15.08 5.82 12.67
CA LYS A 11 -16.27 6.24 13.45
C LYS A 11 -16.68 5.22 14.52
N GLN A 12 -16.58 3.93 14.23
CA GLN A 12 -16.88 2.87 15.22
C GLN A 12 -15.85 2.84 16.34
N ILE A 13 -14.56 2.98 16.03
CA ILE A 13 -13.48 3.08 17.02
C ILE A 13 -13.71 4.31 17.92
N LEU A 14 -14.03 5.46 17.33
CA LEU A 14 -14.26 6.70 18.07
C LEU A 14 -15.46 6.62 19.01
N LYS A 15 -16.48 5.79 18.73
CA LYS A 15 -17.58 5.55 19.67
C LYS A 15 -17.13 4.86 20.96
N GLN A 16 -16.10 4.02 20.88
CA GLN A 16 -15.53 3.31 22.03
C GLN A 16 -14.50 4.15 22.79
N LEU A 17 -13.92 5.15 22.11
CA LEU A 17 -12.90 6.02 22.69
C LEU A 17 -13.55 7.08 23.60
N LYS A 18 -13.02 7.25 24.81
CA LYS A 18 -13.42 8.35 25.72
C LYS A 18 -12.99 9.70 25.14
N VAL A 19 -13.65 10.78 25.54
CA VAL A 19 -13.15 12.14 25.31
C VAL A 19 -11.77 12.27 25.96
N GLY A 20 -10.82 12.88 25.25
CA GLY A 20 -9.40 12.92 25.61
C GLY A 20 -8.62 11.65 25.26
N GLY A 21 -9.28 10.59 24.79
CA GLY A 21 -8.61 9.37 24.34
C GLY A 21 -7.83 9.58 23.04
N THR A 22 -6.77 8.79 22.85
CA THR A 22 -5.90 8.86 21.67
C THR A 22 -6.22 7.73 20.69
N ILE A 23 -6.23 8.05 19.40
CA ILE A 23 -6.20 7.09 18.30
C ILE A 23 -4.86 7.22 17.59
N ILE A 24 -4.25 6.08 17.27
CA ILE A 24 -3.02 5.98 16.48
C ILE A 24 -3.32 5.07 15.30
N CYS A 25 -2.98 5.52 14.10
CA CYS A 25 -3.13 4.73 12.88
C CYS A 25 -1.80 4.68 12.12
N GLU A 26 -1.51 3.49 11.60
CA GLU A 26 -0.43 3.28 10.64
C GLU A 26 -1.02 2.66 9.37
N GLU A 27 -0.91 3.36 8.25
CA GLU A 27 -1.42 2.87 6.97
C GLU A 27 -0.48 3.21 5.80
N PRO A 28 -0.37 2.32 4.81
CA PRO A 28 0.48 2.55 3.66
C PRO A 28 -0.20 3.42 2.59
N ASP A 29 0.63 4.07 1.79
CA ASP A 29 0.29 4.63 0.49
C ASP A 29 1.08 3.92 -0.60
N LEU A 30 0.45 2.95 -1.27
CA LEU A 30 1.09 2.15 -2.33
C LEU A 30 1.34 2.96 -3.60
N SER A 31 0.76 4.17 -3.72
CA SER A 31 1.01 5.02 -4.88
C SER A 31 2.47 5.51 -4.92
N THR A 32 3.18 5.47 -3.80
CA THR A 32 4.57 5.90 -3.67
C THR A 32 5.58 4.81 -3.97
N ASN A 33 5.16 3.59 -4.31
CA ASN A 33 6.10 2.54 -4.70
C ASN A 33 6.82 2.94 -5.99
N PHE A 34 8.14 2.72 -6.05
CA PHE A 34 8.91 2.87 -7.28
C PHE A 34 10.17 2.00 -7.26
N CYS A 35 10.72 1.78 -8.44
CA CYS A 35 12.04 1.22 -8.65
C CYS A 35 12.92 2.27 -9.31
N ASN A 36 14.20 2.33 -8.94
CA ASN A 36 15.16 3.21 -9.58
C ASN A 36 16.45 2.46 -9.94
N PRO A 37 16.92 2.53 -11.21
CA PRO A 37 16.24 3.15 -12.36
C PRO A 37 14.84 2.56 -12.62
N SER A 38 13.99 3.27 -13.39
CA SER A 38 12.66 2.74 -13.71
C SER A 38 12.77 1.45 -14.51
N HIS A 39 11.82 0.53 -14.32
CA HIS A 39 11.82 -0.75 -14.99
C HIS A 39 10.38 -1.21 -15.29
N THR A 40 10.14 -1.63 -16.52
CA THR A 40 8.80 -1.94 -17.04
C THR A 40 8.09 -3.03 -16.25
N ALA A 41 8.80 -4.08 -15.82
CA ALA A 41 8.22 -5.12 -14.98
C ALA A 41 7.72 -4.59 -13.63
N TYR A 42 8.45 -3.65 -13.02
CA TYR A 42 8.03 -3.03 -11.76
C TYR A 42 6.78 -2.17 -12.00
N ASP A 43 6.80 -1.33 -13.04
CA ASP A 43 5.67 -0.46 -13.39
C ASP A 43 4.40 -1.25 -13.72
N GLU A 44 4.52 -2.35 -14.46
CA GLU A 44 3.41 -3.27 -14.76
C GLU A 44 2.84 -3.90 -13.47
N SER A 45 3.71 -4.31 -12.53
CA SER A 45 3.27 -4.84 -11.24
C SER A 45 2.48 -3.81 -10.42
N LEU A 46 2.91 -2.54 -10.42
CA LEU A 46 2.19 -1.47 -9.74
C LEU A 46 0.85 -1.17 -10.41
N HIS A 47 0.82 -1.18 -11.74
CA HIS A 47 -0.42 -1.00 -12.49
C HIS A 47 -1.41 -2.10 -12.14
N LEU A 48 -0.95 -3.36 -12.09
CA LEU A 48 -1.79 -4.50 -11.74
C LEU A 48 -2.36 -4.39 -10.32
N PHE A 49 -1.55 -4.02 -9.33
CA PHE A 49 -2.05 -3.75 -7.97
C PHE A 49 -3.09 -2.63 -7.93
N ARG A 50 -2.87 -1.52 -8.63
CA ARG A 50 -3.83 -0.41 -8.67
C ARG A 50 -5.15 -0.83 -9.31
N SER A 51 -5.08 -1.59 -10.41
CA SER A 51 -6.25 -2.12 -11.10
C SER A 51 -7.01 -3.12 -10.23
N LEU A 52 -6.30 -3.99 -9.51
CA LEU A 52 -6.91 -4.93 -8.57
C LEU A 52 -7.57 -4.20 -7.39
N GLY A 53 -6.91 -3.19 -6.83
CA GLY A 53 -7.48 -2.35 -5.77
C GLY A 53 -8.79 -1.71 -6.18
N LYS A 54 -8.87 -1.19 -7.42
CA LYS A 54 -10.13 -0.67 -8.00
C LYS A 54 -11.20 -1.77 -8.11
N ALA A 55 -10.86 -2.92 -8.67
CA ALA A 55 -11.79 -4.04 -8.84
C ALA A 55 -12.37 -4.53 -7.50
N LYS A 56 -11.54 -4.61 -6.46
CA LYS A 56 -11.91 -5.04 -5.10
C LYS A 56 -12.44 -3.91 -4.21
N LYS A 57 -12.59 -2.69 -4.75
CA LYS A 57 -13.00 -1.48 -4.01
C LYS A 57 -12.14 -1.22 -2.76
N MET A 58 -10.83 -1.48 -2.87
CA MET A 58 -9.85 -1.24 -1.81
C MET A 58 -9.21 0.13 -2.00
N ASN A 59 -8.91 0.80 -0.88
CA ASN A 59 -8.21 2.07 -0.90
C ASN A 59 -6.72 1.88 -0.56
N PHE A 60 -5.89 1.75 -1.60
CA PHE A 60 -4.44 1.58 -1.47
C PHE A 60 -3.66 2.88 -1.27
N LYS A 61 -4.34 4.04 -1.24
CA LYS A 61 -3.75 5.35 -0.97
C LYS A 61 -4.18 5.94 0.38
N ILE A 62 -4.86 5.15 1.21
CA ILE A 62 -5.47 5.63 2.46
C ILE A 62 -4.45 6.29 3.38
N GLY A 63 -3.19 5.84 3.42
CA GLY A 63 -2.14 6.47 4.20
C GLY A 63 -1.97 7.97 3.92
N ALA A 64 -2.12 8.41 2.67
CA ALA A 64 -2.03 9.83 2.32
C ALA A 64 -3.30 10.62 2.69
N GLU A 65 -4.42 9.94 2.92
CA GLU A 65 -5.74 10.54 3.14
C GLU A 65 -6.11 10.61 4.64
N LEU A 66 -5.37 9.93 5.52
CA LEU A 66 -5.66 9.87 6.95
C LEU A 66 -5.72 11.25 7.62
N HIS A 67 -4.85 12.19 7.22
CA HIS A 67 -4.87 13.55 7.77
C HIS A 67 -6.22 14.23 7.53
N THR A 68 -6.67 14.27 6.27
CA THR A 68 -7.97 14.86 5.90
C THR A 68 -9.11 14.12 6.60
N LEU A 69 -9.08 12.79 6.60
CA LEU A 69 -10.10 11.97 7.25
C LEU A 69 -10.21 12.26 8.76
N PHE A 70 -9.09 12.43 9.47
CA PHE A 70 -9.08 12.73 10.89
C PHE A 70 -9.69 14.11 11.19
N ILE A 71 -9.38 15.12 10.35
CA ILE A 71 -9.98 16.46 10.45
C ILE A 71 -11.49 16.40 10.23
N GLU A 72 -11.95 15.71 9.19
CA GLU A 72 -13.37 15.55 8.88
C GLU A 72 -14.16 14.84 10.00
N LEU A 73 -13.47 14.01 10.79
CA LEU A 73 -14.04 13.32 11.95
C LEU A 73 -13.96 14.11 13.26
N GLY A 74 -13.48 15.36 13.21
CA GLY A 74 -13.40 16.23 14.38
C GLY A 74 -12.29 15.86 15.37
N LEU A 75 -11.28 15.12 14.93
CA LEU A 75 -10.11 14.79 15.75
C LEU A 75 -9.07 15.92 15.69
N LYS A 76 -8.39 16.19 16.80
CA LYS A 76 -7.19 17.05 16.77
C LYS A 76 -5.98 16.16 16.57
N ILE A 77 -5.34 16.31 15.42
CA ILE A 77 -4.08 15.65 15.10
C ILE A 77 -3.00 16.18 16.05
N THR A 78 -2.26 15.27 16.67
CA THR A 78 -1.18 15.58 17.62
C THR A 78 0.20 15.38 17.03
N ASP A 79 0.36 14.37 16.16
CA ASP A 79 1.60 14.10 15.44
C ASP A 79 1.30 13.36 14.13
N MET A 80 2.15 13.54 13.13
CA MET A 80 2.09 12.81 11.87
C MET A 80 3.49 12.66 11.29
N GLN A 81 3.85 11.43 10.94
CA GLN A 81 5.16 11.09 10.40
C GLN A 81 5.00 10.15 9.20
N PHE A 82 6.00 10.19 8.32
CA PHE A 82 6.11 9.25 7.22
C PHE A 82 7.45 8.51 7.28
N PHE A 83 7.41 7.22 6.96
CA PHE A 83 8.61 6.43 6.73
C PHE A 83 8.45 5.66 5.43
N GLN A 84 9.48 5.66 4.58
CA GLN A 84 9.47 4.91 3.33
C GLN A 84 10.65 3.93 3.29
N PRO A 85 10.38 2.61 3.35
CA PRO A 85 11.44 1.62 3.27
C PRO A 85 12.04 1.54 1.87
N VAL A 86 13.37 1.39 1.82
CA VAL A 86 14.14 1.12 0.59
C VAL A 86 14.78 -0.25 0.68
N LEU A 87 14.61 -1.05 -0.38
CA LEU A 87 15.07 -2.43 -0.52
C LEU A 87 16.21 -2.44 -1.53
N MET A 88 17.40 -2.85 -1.10
CA MET A 88 18.63 -2.75 -1.89
C MET A 88 19.21 -4.10 -2.28
N ASP A 89 19.08 -5.11 -1.42
CA ASP A 89 19.53 -6.48 -1.69
C ASP A 89 18.42 -7.35 -2.32
N GLU A 90 18.83 -8.44 -2.97
CA GLU A 90 17.91 -9.38 -3.62
C GLU A 90 16.83 -9.87 -2.66
N GLU A 91 17.22 -10.39 -1.49
CA GLU A 91 16.32 -10.99 -0.52
C GLU A 91 15.17 -10.04 -0.17
N ARG A 92 15.47 -8.78 0.10
CA ARG A 92 14.45 -7.77 0.38
C ARG A 92 13.67 -7.40 -0.88
N LYS A 93 14.33 -7.20 -2.02
CA LYS A 93 13.66 -6.86 -3.29
C LYS A 93 12.66 -7.93 -3.74
N ARG A 94 12.86 -9.20 -3.37
CA ARG A 94 11.89 -10.30 -3.58
C ARG A 94 10.51 -10.03 -2.95
N PHE A 95 10.40 -9.07 -2.05
CA PHE A 95 9.11 -8.58 -1.54
C PHE A 95 8.12 -8.28 -2.68
N MET A 96 8.58 -7.73 -3.82
CA MET A 96 7.70 -7.31 -4.90
C MET A 96 7.12 -8.48 -5.71
N ASP A 97 7.92 -9.48 -6.10
CA ASP A 97 7.38 -10.65 -6.80
C ASP A 97 6.49 -11.48 -5.88
N LEU A 98 6.87 -11.65 -4.62
CA LEU A 98 6.06 -12.36 -3.64
C LEU A 98 4.72 -11.66 -3.40
N SER A 99 4.73 -10.32 -3.27
CA SER A 99 3.51 -9.53 -3.08
C SER A 99 2.57 -9.71 -4.25
N ILE A 100 3.02 -9.52 -5.50
CA ILE A 100 2.10 -9.63 -6.64
C ILE A 100 1.68 -11.08 -6.88
N PHE A 101 2.56 -12.06 -6.64
CA PHE A 101 2.24 -13.48 -6.71
C PHE A 101 1.08 -13.86 -5.80
N SER A 102 1.01 -13.28 -4.58
CA SER A 102 -0.12 -13.51 -3.68
C SER A 102 -1.47 -13.07 -4.25
N ALA A 103 -1.46 -12.10 -5.18
CA ALA A 103 -2.64 -11.57 -5.85
C ALA A 103 -2.95 -12.27 -7.20
N ARG A 104 -2.22 -13.32 -7.59
CA ARG A 104 -2.33 -13.98 -8.90
C ARG A 104 -3.75 -14.40 -9.25
N ASN A 105 -4.40 -15.15 -8.37
CA ASN A 105 -5.73 -15.70 -8.64
C ASN A 105 -6.74 -14.59 -8.83
N ASP A 106 -6.74 -13.59 -7.94
CA ASP A 106 -7.62 -12.43 -8.07
C ASP A 106 -7.34 -11.68 -9.39
N CYS A 107 -6.07 -11.46 -9.76
CA CYS A 107 -5.74 -10.75 -10.99
C CYS A 107 -6.26 -11.46 -12.25
N ILE A 108 -6.23 -12.80 -12.26
CA ILE A 108 -6.75 -13.61 -13.36
C ILE A 108 -8.28 -13.65 -13.33
N GLU A 109 -8.88 -13.84 -12.15
CA GLU A 109 -10.33 -13.90 -11.97
C GLU A 109 -11.02 -12.57 -12.37
N TYR A 110 -10.42 -11.44 -12.00
CA TYR A 110 -10.89 -10.12 -12.42
C TYR A 110 -10.50 -9.77 -13.87
N GLY A 111 -9.88 -10.68 -14.62
CA GLY A 111 -9.53 -10.49 -16.03
C GLY A 111 -8.47 -9.41 -16.29
N LEU A 112 -7.65 -9.09 -15.29
CA LEU A 112 -6.64 -8.02 -15.37
C LEU A 112 -5.38 -8.46 -16.13
N ILE A 113 -5.10 -9.76 -16.16
CA ILE A 113 -3.91 -10.34 -16.78
C ILE A 113 -4.16 -11.83 -17.08
N SER A 114 -3.53 -12.36 -18.13
CA SER A 114 -3.57 -13.80 -18.42
C SER A 114 -2.57 -14.56 -17.55
N SER A 115 -2.84 -15.86 -17.32
CA SER A 115 -1.91 -16.74 -16.58
C SER A 115 -0.50 -16.69 -17.16
N ALA A 116 -0.36 -16.85 -18.48
CA ALA A 116 0.95 -16.86 -19.15
C ALA A 116 1.68 -15.52 -19.03
N ARG A 117 0.97 -14.39 -19.12
CA ARG A 117 1.58 -13.07 -18.95
C ARG A 117 2.00 -12.83 -17.50
N PHE A 118 1.19 -13.29 -16.54
CA PHE A 118 1.50 -13.20 -15.12
C PHE A 118 2.79 -13.96 -14.79
N ASP A 119 2.94 -15.19 -15.27
CA ASP A 119 4.12 -16.01 -15.00
C ASP A 119 5.39 -15.34 -15.58
N ALA A 120 5.29 -14.76 -16.79
CA ALA A 120 6.38 -13.97 -17.39
C ALA A 120 6.72 -12.68 -16.61
N LEU A 121 5.72 -12.02 -16.03
CA LEU A 121 5.92 -10.84 -15.17
C LEU A 121 6.67 -11.22 -13.89
N ILE A 122 6.30 -12.32 -13.24
CA ILE A 122 6.98 -12.83 -12.04
C ILE A 122 8.45 -13.13 -12.33
N ASP A 123 8.75 -13.81 -13.44
CA ASP A 123 10.13 -14.11 -13.81
C ASP A 123 10.95 -12.84 -14.07
N SER A 124 10.31 -11.81 -14.66
CA SER A 124 10.94 -10.51 -14.88
C SER A 124 11.22 -9.78 -13.56
N LEU A 125 10.30 -9.83 -12.60
CA LEU A 125 10.47 -9.24 -11.28
C LEU A 125 11.56 -9.94 -10.46
N LYS A 126 11.65 -11.28 -10.54
CA LYS A 126 12.73 -12.04 -9.88
C LYS A 126 14.11 -11.68 -10.42
N LYS A 127 14.24 -11.56 -11.76
CA LYS A 127 15.48 -11.10 -12.38
C LYS A 127 15.84 -9.68 -11.95
N LEU A 128 14.85 -8.78 -11.91
CA LEU A 128 15.03 -7.40 -11.46
C LEU A 128 15.45 -7.34 -9.97
N ALA A 129 14.88 -8.20 -9.12
CA ALA A 129 15.26 -8.28 -7.72
C ALA A 129 16.72 -8.72 -7.54
N ALA A 130 17.22 -9.62 -8.38
CA ALA A 130 18.61 -10.07 -8.34
C ALA A 130 19.63 -9.07 -8.94
N ASP A 131 19.17 -7.97 -9.54
CA ASP A 131 20.03 -6.96 -10.16
C ASP A 131 20.39 -5.84 -9.17
N ASP A 132 21.65 -5.80 -8.74
CA ASP A 132 22.19 -4.78 -7.81
C ASP A 132 22.23 -3.35 -8.39
N GLY A 133 22.01 -3.19 -9.70
CA GLY A 133 21.85 -1.89 -10.35
C GLY A 133 20.53 -1.19 -10.00
N TYR A 134 19.62 -1.87 -9.29
CA TYR A 134 18.29 -1.36 -8.93
C TYR A 134 18.04 -1.42 -7.42
N TYR A 135 17.36 -0.39 -6.92
CA TYR A 135 16.71 -0.40 -5.61
C TYR A 135 15.21 -0.17 -5.73
N PHE A 136 14.45 -0.71 -4.78
CA PHE A 136 13.00 -0.52 -4.71
C PHE A 136 12.64 0.33 -3.51
N ALA A 137 11.86 1.38 -3.69
CA ALA A 137 11.16 2.03 -2.59
C ALA A 137 9.74 1.45 -2.52
N ILE A 138 9.38 0.88 -1.38
CA ILE A 138 8.03 0.34 -1.16
C ILE A 138 7.12 1.37 -0.53
N ALA A 139 5.92 0.94 -0.10
CA ALA A 139 4.85 1.86 0.25
C ALA A 139 5.27 2.72 1.43
N ARG A 140 5.12 4.04 1.28
CA ARG A 140 5.31 4.98 2.37
C ARG A 140 4.27 4.68 3.44
N GLN A 141 4.75 4.43 4.65
CA GLN A 141 3.90 4.27 5.82
C GLN A 141 3.60 5.64 6.40
N THR A 142 2.33 5.93 6.62
CA THR A 142 1.87 7.09 7.38
C THR A 142 1.59 6.65 8.80
N HIS A 143 2.28 7.24 9.76
CA HIS A 143 1.94 7.15 11.18
C HIS A 143 1.25 8.45 11.59
N ILE A 144 0.05 8.36 12.17
CA ILE A 144 -0.70 9.54 12.61
C ILE A 144 -1.33 9.27 13.97
N SER A 145 -1.24 10.26 14.86
CA SER A 145 -1.90 10.26 16.15
C SER A 145 -2.86 11.43 16.29
N ALA A 146 -3.99 11.21 16.95
CA ALA A 146 -4.95 12.25 17.25
C ALA A 146 -5.74 11.99 18.52
N ILE A 147 -6.30 13.06 19.09
CA ILE A 147 -7.12 13.01 20.29
C ILE A 147 -8.60 13.21 19.89
N LYS A 148 -9.49 12.46 20.54
CA LYS A 148 -10.94 12.69 20.47
C LYS A 148 -11.34 13.82 21.41
N PHE A 149 -12.05 14.81 20.88
CA PHE A 149 -12.64 15.93 21.64
C PHE A 149 -14.11 15.65 21.95
#